data_AF-A0A939IGD5-F1
#
_entry.id   AF-A0A939IGD5-F1
#
_cell.length_a   1.000
_cell.length_b   1.000
_cell.length_c   1.000
_cell.angle_alpha   90.00
_cell.angle_beta   90.00
_cell.angle_gamma   90.00
#
_symmetry.space_group_name_H-M   'P 1'
#
loop_
_entity.id
_entity.type
_entity.pdbx_description
1 polymer ?
#
loop_
_entity_poly.entity_id
_entity_poly.type
_entity_poly.pdbx_seq_one_letter_code
_entity_poly.pdbx_strand_id
1 'polypeptide(L)'
;MYIIDFHAQRNAIILHYSKLKYLEEAYIQTILGNAPHLKLKNDCQRYVDWSTGGSHSKILLMEDLPNLLASSVHFAQKFDIDIDSNIFDELDKITS
;
A
#
# COMPACT_ATOMS: atom_id res chain seq x y z
N MET A 1 -4.64 -15.58 15.32
CA MET A 1 -3.94 -14.85 14.22
C MET A 1 -3.21 -13.70 14.88
N TYR A 2 -1.87 -13.61 14.76
CA TYR A 2 -1.02 -12.80 15.64
C TYR A 2 -1.54 -11.38 15.94
N ILE A 3 -1.97 -10.63 14.92
CA ILE A 3 -2.49 -9.26 15.09
C ILE A 3 -3.79 -9.24 15.91
N ILE A 4 -4.69 -10.19 15.69
CA ILE A 4 -5.95 -10.31 16.45
C ILE A 4 -5.63 -10.61 17.92
N ASP A 5 -4.72 -11.55 18.13
CA ASP A 5 -4.30 -11.99 19.46
C ASP A 5 -3.60 -10.85 20.22
N PHE A 6 -2.76 -10.07 19.53
CA PHE A 6 -2.14 -8.86 20.07
C PHE A 6 -3.17 -7.80 20.43
N HIS A 7 -4.15 -7.54 19.55
CA HIS A 7 -5.21 -6.55 19.79
C HIS A 7 -6.08 -6.91 21.02
N ALA A 8 -6.30 -8.19 21.27
CA ALA A 8 -7.08 -8.66 22.42
C ALA A 8 -6.42 -8.36 23.77
N GLN A 9 -5.10 -8.16 23.82
CA GLN A 9 -4.35 -7.92 25.05
C GLN A 9 -4.60 -6.53 25.67
N ARG A 10 -5.21 -5.58 24.92
CA ARG A 10 -5.51 -4.21 25.41
C ARG A 10 -4.31 -3.49 26.05
N ASN A 11 -3.11 -3.72 25.52
CA ASN A 11 -1.88 -3.09 25.98
C ASN A 11 -1.80 -1.58 25.67
N ALA A 12 -0.75 -0.94 26.19
CA ALA A 12 -0.55 0.51 26.06
C ALA A 12 -0.49 0.99 24.59
N ILE A 13 0.00 0.17 23.67
CA ILE A 13 0.06 0.50 22.24
C ILE A 13 -1.36 0.64 21.67
N ILE A 14 -2.27 -0.28 22.00
CA ILE A 14 -3.66 -0.21 21.54
C ILE A 14 -4.36 1.03 22.10
N LEU A 15 -4.16 1.33 23.39
CA LEU A 15 -4.75 2.51 24.04
C LEU A 15 -4.19 3.83 23.48
N HIS A 16 -2.94 3.82 23.01
CA HIS A 16 -2.34 4.96 22.35
C HIS A 16 -2.97 5.18 20.96
N TYR A 17 -2.98 4.14 20.12
CA TYR A 17 -3.51 4.23 18.76
C TYR A 17 -5.03 4.45 18.71
N SER A 18 -5.79 4.07 19.73
CA SER A 18 -7.25 4.32 19.77
C SER A 18 -7.61 5.81 19.85
N LYS A 19 -6.63 6.69 20.05
CA LYS A 19 -6.81 8.16 20.14
C LYS A 19 -6.26 8.90 18.92
N LEU A 20 -5.60 8.20 18.00
CA LEU A 20 -4.96 8.80 16.84
C LEU A 20 -5.86 8.75 15.60
N LYS A 21 -5.54 9.61 14.63
CA LYS A 21 -6.09 9.57 13.28
C LYS A 21 -5.09 8.85 12.36
N TYR A 22 -5.56 8.31 11.23
CA TYR A 22 -4.71 7.67 10.21
C TYR A 22 -3.86 6.51 10.73
N LEU A 23 -4.45 5.68 11.58
CA LEU A 23 -3.75 4.57 12.24
C LEU A 23 -3.31 3.48 11.25
N GLU A 24 -3.97 3.39 10.09
CA GLU A 24 -3.70 2.42 9.04
C GLU A 24 -2.26 2.47 8.49
N GLU A 25 -1.61 3.63 8.60
CA GLU A 25 -0.24 3.82 8.08
C GLU A 25 0.86 3.33 9.04
N ALA A 26 0.55 3.20 10.34
CA ALA A 26 1.58 2.95 11.36
C ALA A 26 1.23 1.83 12.35
N TYR A 27 -0.04 1.52 12.56
CA TYR A 27 -0.48 0.61 13.62
C TYR A 27 0.03 -0.82 13.42
N ILE A 28 -0.24 -1.40 12.23
CA ILE A 28 0.18 -2.77 11.92
C ILE A 28 1.71 -2.86 11.89
N GLN A 29 2.37 -1.88 11.31
CA GLN A 29 3.83 -1.77 11.22
C GLN A 29 4.47 -1.72 12.61
N THR A 30 3.88 -0.96 13.54
CA THR A 30 4.35 -0.88 14.92
C THR A 30 4.24 -2.22 15.64
N ILE A 31 3.12 -2.94 15.46
CA ILE A 31 2.93 -4.27 16.05
C ILE A 31 3.95 -5.26 15.48
N LEU A 32 4.03 -5.34 14.15
CA LEU A 32 4.90 -6.30 13.47
C LEU A 32 6.39 -5.99 13.73
N GLY A 33 6.80 -4.73 13.68
CA GLY A 33 8.19 -4.30 13.90
C GLY A 33 8.72 -4.61 15.31
N ASN A 34 7.82 -4.78 16.28
CA ASN A 34 8.17 -5.19 17.65
C ASN A 34 7.98 -6.69 17.90
N ALA A 35 7.77 -7.49 16.86
CA ALA A 35 7.60 -8.95 16.92
C ALA A 35 8.87 -9.66 16.42
N PRO A 36 9.89 -9.91 17.26
CA PRO A 36 11.21 -10.41 16.82
C PRO A 36 11.19 -11.82 16.23
N HIS A 37 10.09 -12.56 16.42
CA HIS A 37 9.89 -13.89 15.86
C HIS A 37 9.37 -13.86 14.41
N LEU A 38 8.96 -12.69 13.90
CA LEU A 38 8.51 -12.52 12.53
C LEU A 38 9.67 -12.06 11.63
N LYS A 39 9.68 -12.55 10.40
CA LYS A 39 10.56 -12.05 9.34
C LYS A 39 9.80 -11.01 8.52
N LEU A 40 10.22 -9.76 8.60
CA LEU A 40 9.60 -8.66 7.87
C LEU A 40 10.43 -8.29 6.65
N LYS A 41 9.75 -7.96 5.55
CA LYS A 41 10.33 -7.34 4.37
C LYS A 41 9.82 -5.90 4.31
N ASN A 42 10.73 -4.93 4.18
CA ASN A 42 10.36 -3.52 4.01
C ASN A 42 9.98 -3.25 2.54
N ASP A 43 8.90 -3.89 2.09
CA ASP A 43 8.41 -3.82 0.72
C ASP A 43 6.90 -4.12 0.72
N CYS A 44 6.10 -3.16 0.26
CA CYS A 44 4.64 -3.27 0.22
C CYS A 44 4.11 -3.93 -1.07
N GLN A 45 5.00 -4.30 -2.00
CA GLN A 45 4.68 -4.94 -3.28
C GLN A 45 3.64 -4.18 -4.11
N ARG A 46 3.68 -2.85 -4.04
CA ARG A 46 2.82 -1.94 -4.80
C ARG A 46 3.65 -0.90 -5.51
N TYR A 47 3.36 -0.68 -6.78
CA TYR A 47 3.85 0.47 -7.52
C TYR A 47 3.02 1.69 -7.14
N VAL A 48 3.68 2.71 -6.61
CA VAL A 48 3.05 3.99 -6.26
C VAL A 48 3.99 5.10 -6.72
N ASP A 49 3.49 5.96 -7.60
CA ASP A 49 4.27 7.09 -8.09
C ASP A 49 4.04 8.34 -7.22
N TRP A 50 5.13 8.85 -6.63
CA TRP A 50 5.17 10.05 -5.80
C TRP A 50 5.90 11.23 -6.46
N SER A 51 6.15 11.15 -7.77
CA SER A 51 6.85 12.18 -8.56
C SER A 51 6.22 13.58 -8.46
N THR A 52 4.92 13.64 -8.13
CA THR A 52 4.16 14.89 -7.92
C THR A 52 4.49 15.61 -6.61
N GLY A 53 5.16 14.95 -5.66
CA GLY A 53 5.63 15.56 -4.40
C GLY A 53 4.55 16.00 -3.41
N GLY A 54 3.30 15.58 -3.60
CA GLY A 54 2.17 15.91 -2.73
C GLY A 54 1.83 14.82 -1.70
N SER A 55 0.79 15.07 -0.90
CA SER A 55 0.24 14.07 0.06
C SER A 55 -0.51 12.93 -0.62
N HIS A 56 -0.67 12.98 -1.94
CA HIS A 56 -1.35 11.97 -2.74
C HIS A 56 -0.45 11.54 -3.90
N SER A 57 -0.42 10.23 -4.15
CA SER A 57 0.28 9.66 -5.29
C SER A 57 -0.33 10.13 -6.62
N LYS A 58 0.48 10.12 -7.67
CA LYS A 58 0.06 10.40 -9.05
C LYS A 58 -1.07 9.44 -9.47
N ILE A 59 -1.99 9.94 -10.31
CA ILE A 59 -2.89 9.09 -11.09
C ILE A 59 -2.09 8.57 -12.30
N LEU A 60 -1.97 7.27 -12.40
CA LEU A 60 -1.25 6.55 -13.44
C LEU A 60 -2.09 6.57 -14.72
N LEU A 61 -1.46 6.99 -15.81
CA LEU A 61 -2.04 7.11 -17.13
C LEU A 61 -1.29 6.21 -18.12
N MET A 62 -1.77 6.09 -19.36
CA MET A 62 -1.12 5.28 -20.41
C MET A 62 0.37 5.60 -20.59
N GLU A 63 0.80 6.86 -20.39
CA GLU A 63 2.22 7.26 -20.44
C GLU A 63 3.09 6.59 -19.36
N ASP A 64 2.49 6.16 -18.25
CA ASP A 64 3.20 5.52 -17.13
C ASP A 64 3.31 4.00 -17.30
N LEU A 65 2.58 3.41 -18.26
CA LEU A 65 2.53 1.98 -18.49
C LEU A 65 3.92 1.33 -18.67
N PRO A 66 4.89 1.92 -19.41
CA PRO A 66 6.23 1.35 -19.51
C PRO A 66 6.95 1.23 -18.16
N ASN A 67 6.83 2.24 -17.30
CA ASN A 67 7.45 2.23 -15.96
C ASN A 67 6.75 1.24 -15.03
N LEU A 68 5.42 1.15 -15.15
CA LEU A 68 4.61 0.19 -14.41
C LEU A 68 5.00 -1.25 -14.76
N LEU A 69 5.13 -1.58 -16.05
CA LEU A 69 5.48 -2.93 -16.53
C LEU A 69 6.93 -3.31 -16.24
N ALA A 70 7.82 -2.33 -16.13
CA ALA A 70 9.20 -2.57 -15.72
C ALA A 70 9.33 -2.90 -14.22
N SER A 71 8.30 -2.60 -13.41
CA SER A 71 8.30 -2.89 -11.98
C SER A 71 8.08 -4.38 -11.70
N SER A 72 8.76 -4.92 -10.69
CA SER A 72 8.61 -6.33 -10.27
C SER A 72 7.44 -6.56 -9.32
N VAL A 73 6.57 -5.57 -9.12
CA VAL A 73 5.47 -5.60 -8.14
C VAL A 73 4.15 -5.99 -8.79
N HIS A 74 3.26 -6.60 -8.02
CA HIS A 74 2.03 -7.20 -8.54
C HIS A 74 0.82 -6.25 -8.57
N PHE A 75 0.89 -5.12 -7.88
CA PHE A 75 -0.20 -4.18 -7.74
C PHE A 75 0.27 -2.75 -7.98
N ALA A 76 -0.64 -1.86 -8.37
CA ALA A 76 -0.34 -0.46 -8.57
C ALA A 76 -1.49 0.46 -8.14
N GLN A 77 -1.15 1.70 -7.80
CA GLN A 77 -2.08 2.77 -7.48
C GLN A 77 -1.47 4.11 -7.96
N LYS A 78 -2.23 5.11 -8.40
CA LYS A 78 -3.70 5.25 -8.43
C LYS A 78 -4.21 5.24 -9.87
N PHE A 79 -5.40 4.71 -10.12
CA PHE A 79 -6.04 4.79 -11.43
C PHE A 79 -7.37 5.53 -11.31
N ASP A 80 -7.80 6.15 -12.41
CA ASP A 80 -9.07 6.85 -12.51
C ASP A 80 -9.65 6.67 -13.91
N ILE A 81 -10.80 5.99 -13.98
CA ILE A 81 -11.43 5.61 -15.25
C ILE A 81 -11.97 6.83 -16.02
N ASP A 82 -12.32 7.91 -15.32
CA ASP A 82 -12.84 9.12 -15.94
C ASP A 82 -11.70 9.98 -16.54
N ILE A 83 -10.45 9.74 -16.11
CA ILE A 83 -9.26 10.45 -16.61
C ILE A 83 -8.61 9.69 -17.76
N ASP A 84 -8.40 8.38 -17.61
CA ASP A 84 -7.86 7.54 -18.67
C ASP A 84 -8.37 6.11 -18.53
N SER A 85 -9.38 5.76 -19.32
CA SER A 85 -9.92 4.41 -19.36
C SER A 85 -9.03 3.44 -20.15
N ASN A 86 -8.17 3.94 -21.05
CA ASN A 86 -7.42 3.08 -21.98
C ASN A 86 -6.37 2.23 -21.27
N ILE A 87 -5.81 2.72 -20.16
CA ILE A 87 -4.86 1.97 -19.35
C ILE A 87 -5.48 0.71 -18.74
N PHE A 88 -6.78 0.72 -18.42
CA PHE A 88 -7.46 -0.46 -17.90
C PHE A 88 -7.55 -1.54 -18.99
N ASP A 89 -7.99 -1.17 -20.19
CA ASP A 89 -8.08 -2.09 -21.33
C ASP A 89 -6.72 -2.71 -21.67
N GLU A 90 -5.63 -1.94 -21.56
CA GLU A 90 -4.29 -2.42 -21.87
C GLU A 90 -3.73 -3.32 -20.76
N LEU A 91 -3.96 -2.98 -19.49
CA LEU A 91 -3.59 -3.83 -18.36
C LEU A 91 -4.32 -5.18 -18.42
N ASP A 92 -5.61 -5.19 -18.77
CA ASP A 92 -6.39 -6.41 -18.92
C ASP A 92 -5.82 -7.32 -20.03
N LYS A 93 -5.37 -6.76 -21.16
CA LYS A 93 -4.73 -7.55 -22.23
C LYS A 93 -3.39 -8.17 -21.81
N ILE A 94 -2.60 -7.46 -21.01
CA ILE A 94 -1.27 -7.91 -20.59
C ILE A 94 -1.37 -8.96 -19.47
N THR A 95 -2.44 -8.91 -18.67
CA THR A 95 -2.62 -9.77 -17.49
C THR A 95 -3.58 -10.95 -17.70
N SER A 96 -4.26 -11.01 -18.86
CA SER A 96 -5.07 -12.16 -19.32
C SER A 96 -4.23 -13.31 -19.86
#